data_AF-A0A0F9WFI3-F1
#
_entry.id   AF-A0A0F9WFI3-F1
#
_cell.length_a   1.000
_cell.length_b   1.000
_cell.length_c   1.000
_cell.angle_alpha   90.00
_cell.angle_beta   90.00
_cell.angle_gamma   90.00
#
_symmetry.space_group_name_H-M   'P 1'
#
loop_
_entity.id
_entity.type
_entity.pdbx_description
1 polymer ?
#
loop_
_entity_poly.entity_id
_entity_poly.type
_entity_poly.pdbx_seq_one_letter_code
_entity_poly.pdbx_strand_id
1 'polypeptide(L)'
;MTHLSDFGNPHWLAATDIHFGHLEHGRQIEAIVKAFEGIGFVAGGAARFALMPSAPNPSDIDIWMFNNHLDLRPLFALGYHDYGEANGTRRFARDEDDLPVQIILPSSPRSTKSWGTPLEVLLTFTFTTEQFVLMYGAGGASGLLSTQGREDTENRVIRNNNFRKNPILSLYRLHKYGRKGYTLSMETLIEITEALHGMSQQEYVDALSIALSVQS
;
A
#
# COMPACT_ATOMS: atom_id res chain seq x y z
N MET A 1 -13.30 18.15 -0.31
CA MET A 1 -12.03 18.05 0.44
C MET A 1 -12.34 17.35 1.76
N THR A 2 -11.72 16.22 2.07
CA THR A 2 -11.84 15.57 3.38
C THR A 2 -10.86 16.27 4.32
N HIS A 3 -11.31 16.70 5.51
CA HIS A 3 -10.42 17.41 6.43
C HIS A 3 -9.53 16.39 7.16
N LEU A 4 -8.26 16.74 7.39
CA LEU A 4 -7.30 15.90 8.12
C LEU A 4 -7.78 15.58 9.56
N SER A 5 -8.69 16.38 10.11
CA SER A 5 -9.33 16.18 11.41
C SER A 5 -10.33 15.02 11.46
N ASP A 6 -10.77 14.49 10.30
CA ASP A 6 -11.76 13.41 10.22
C ASP A 6 -11.14 12.03 10.44
N PHE A 7 -9.80 11.94 10.41
CA PHE A 7 -9.05 10.74 10.76
C PHE A 7 -8.61 10.90 12.20
N GLY A 8 -9.14 10.08 13.12
CA GLY A 8 -8.71 10.05 14.52
C GLY A 8 -7.19 10.09 14.57
N ASN A 9 -6.64 11.17 15.13
CA ASN A 9 -5.28 11.65 14.84
C ASN A 9 -4.25 10.53 15.02
N PRO A 10 -3.76 9.88 13.95
CA PRO A 10 -2.86 8.75 14.12
C PRO A 10 -1.57 9.29 14.71
N HIS A 11 -1.10 8.75 15.84
CA HIS A 11 0.25 9.04 16.30
C HIS A 11 1.23 8.41 15.30
N TRP A 12 2.01 9.24 14.62
CA TRP A 12 3.00 8.81 13.63
C TRP A 12 4.36 8.57 14.28
N LEU A 13 5.01 7.48 13.90
CA LEU A 13 6.33 7.11 14.38
C LEU A 13 7.34 7.26 13.24
N ALA A 14 8.44 7.95 13.51
CA ALA A 14 9.63 7.88 12.68
C ALA A 14 10.39 6.60 13.01
N ALA A 15 10.81 5.85 12.00
CA ALA A 15 11.61 4.65 12.14
C ALA A 15 12.96 4.86 11.44
N THR A 16 14.04 4.55 12.16
CA THR A 16 15.42 4.56 11.66
C THR A 16 16.03 3.16 11.67
N ASP A 17 15.46 2.25 12.47
CA ASP A 17 15.78 0.83 12.44
C ASP A 17 15.08 0.17 11.25
N ILE A 18 15.78 0.13 10.11
CA ILE A 18 15.27 -0.48 8.87
C ILE A 18 15.87 -1.88 8.69
N HIS A 19 15.00 -2.86 8.50
CA HIS A 19 15.35 -4.26 8.39
C HIS A 19 15.27 -4.74 6.94
N PHE A 20 16.28 -4.41 6.15
CA PHE A 20 16.46 -5.04 4.83
C PHE A 20 17.04 -6.47 4.92
N GLY A 21 17.27 -6.98 6.12
CA GLY A 21 18.17 -8.10 6.43
C GLY A 21 17.92 -9.40 5.65
N HIS A 22 19.04 -10.01 5.20
CA HIS A 22 19.36 -11.33 4.60
C HIS A 22 18.42 -12.00 3.59
N LEU A 23 17.14 -11.65 3.56
CA LEU A 23 16.14 -12.21 2.66
C LEU A 23 16.24 -11.49 1.31
N GLU A 24 16.08 -12.25 0.24
CA GLU A 24 16.19 -11.79 -1.15
C GLU A 24 15.32 -10.56 -1.43
N HIS A 25 14.06 -10.60 -0.98
CA HIS A 25 13.12 -9.47 -1.08
C HIS A 25 13.61 -8.22 -0.33
N GLY A 26 14.29 -8.37 0.81
CA GLY A 26 14.80 -7.24 1.58
C GLY A 26 15.85 -6.44 0.80
N ARG A 27 16.77 -7.15 0.13
CA ARG A 27 17.78 -6.54 -0.75
C ARG A 27 17.15 -5.89 -1.98
N GLN A 28 16.13 -6.51 -2.55
CA GLN A 28 15.38 -5.95 -3.68
C GLN A 28 14.70 -4.63 -3.30
N ILE A 29 14.00 -4.59 -2.17
CA ILE A 29 13.36 -3.37 -1.65
C ILE A 29 14.40 -2.28 -1.37
N GLU A 30 15.55 -2.64 -0.78
CA GLU A 30 16.65 -1.71 -0.54
C GLU A 30 17.18 -1.07 -1.83
N ALA A 31 17.42 -1.88 -2.86
CA ALA A 31 17.90 -1.39 -4.16
C ALA A 31 16.90 -0.43 -4.80
N ILE A 32 15.60 -0.76 -4.74
CA ILE A 32 14.54 0.07 -5.29
C ILE A 32 14.41 1.39 -4.54
N VAL A 33 14.32 1.38 -3.21
CA VAL A 33 14.13 2.62 -2.46
C VAL A 33 15.32 3.57 -2.61
N LYS A 34 16.55 3.02 -2.73
CA LYS A 34 17.76 3.79 -3.07
C LYS A 34 17.69 4.39 -4.48
N ALA A 35 17.28 3.61 -5.47
CA ALA A 35 17.19 4.07 -6.86
C ALA A 35 16.14 5.18 -7.04
N PHE A 36 15.16 5.25 -6.13
CA PHE A 36 14.13 6.29 -6.09
C PHE A 36 14.41 7.43 -5.09
N GLU A 37 15.65 7.54 -4.57
CA GLU A 37 16.05 8.65 -3.70
C GLU A 37 15.73 10.01 -4.34
N GLY A 38 15.04 10.87 -3.57
CA GLY A 38 14.70 12.23 -4.00
C GLY A 38 13.58 12.34 -5.04
N ILE A 39 13.05 11.23 -5.56
CA ILE A 39 11.99 11.22 -6.58
C ILE A 39 10.72 10.48 -6.15
N GLY A 40 10.86 9.46 -5.30
CA GLY A 40 9.72 8.68 -4.80
C GLY A 40 10.03 7.94 -3.50
N PHE A 41 9.06 7.14 -3.08
CA PHE A 41 9.12 6.35 -1.86
C PHE A 41 8.29 5.08 -1.98
N VAL A 42 8.64 4.06 -1.19
CA VAL A 42 7.90 2.80 -1.12
C VAL A 42 6.82 2.92 -0.05
N ALA A 43 5.61 2.43 -0.32
CA ALA A 43 4.51 2.45 0.65
C ALA A 43 3.81 1.09 0.75
N GLY A 44 3.02 0.89 1.81
CA GLY A 44 2.19 -0.30 1.96
C GLY A 44 2.97 -1.55 2.38
N GLY A 45 2.72 -2.67 1.69
CA GLY A 45 3.18 -3.99 2.12
C GLY A 45 4.70 -4.17 2.14
N ALA A 46 5.40 -3.66 1.12
CA ALA A 46 6.86 -3.73 1.05
C ALA A 46 7.53 -2.83 2.10
N ALA A 47 7.01 -1.61 2.32
CA ALA A 47 7.47 -0.73 3.38
C ALA A 47 7.25 -1.38 4.77
N ARG A 48 6.07 -1.97 5.00
CA ARG A 48 5.78 -2.71 6.23
C ARG A 48 6.79 -3.85 6.46
N PHE A 49 7.09 -4.64 5.43
CA PHE A 49 8.06 -5.73 5.54
C PHE A 49 9.45 -5.24 5.95
N ALA A 50 9.93 -4.16 5.34
CA ALA A 50 11.23 -3.57 5.69
C ALA A 50 11.26 -2.94 7.08
N LEU A 51 10.13 -2.40 7.56
CA LEU A 51 10.03 -1.72 8.86
C LEU A 51 9.66 -2.65 10.01
N MET A 52 9.15 -3.84 9.72
CA MET A 52 8.64 -4.78 10.71
C MET A 52 9.11 -6.20 10.42
N PRO A 53 10.11 -6.72 11.15
CA PRO A 53 10.64 -8.07 10.96
C PRO A 53 9.60 -9.19 11.08
N SER A 54 8.52 -8.96 11.82
CA SER A 54 7.41 -9.90 12.01
C SER A 54 6.37 -9.88 10.88
N ALA A 55 6.45 -8.92 9.96
CA ALA A 55 5.46 -8.76 8.92
C ALA A 55 5.54 -9.88 7.87
N PRO A 56 4.41 -10.32 7.30
CA PRO A 56 4.41 -11.29 6.21
C PRO A 56 5.07 -10.73 4.96
N ASN A 57 5.54 -11.63 4.10
CA ASN A 57 6.12 -11.27 2.82
C ASN A 57 5.19 -10.36 1.99
N PRO A 58 5.76 -9.32 1.35
CA PRO A 58 5.05 -8.50 0.38
C PRO A 58 4.75 -9.32 -0.87
N SER A 59 3.80 -8.84 -1.67
CA SER A 59 3.43 -9.46 -2.96
C SER A 59 3.91 -8.63 -4.16
N ASP A 60 4.31 -7.39 -3.90
CA ASP A 60 4.66 -6.34 -4.84
C ASP A 60 5.36 -5.22 -4.07
N ILE A 61 6.02 -4.32 -4.81
CA ILE A 61 6.65 -3.10 -4.30
C ILE A 61 5.94 -1.90 -4.92
N ASP A 62 5.08 -1.24 -4.14
CA ASP A 62 4.35 -0.04 -4.54
C ASP A 62 5.22 1.21 -4.31
N ILE A 63 5.50 1.94 -5.40
CA ILE A 63 6.25 3.19 -5.38
C ILE A 63 5.30 4.35 -5.66
N TRP A 64 5.35 5.34 -4.78
CA TRP A 64 4.68 6.62 -4.94
C TRP A 64 5.71 7.69 -5.27
N MET A 65 5.35 8.58 -6.19
CA MET A 65 6.20 9.70 -6.58
C MET A 65 5.92 10.92 -5.69
N PHE A 66 6.96 11.67 -5.32
CA PHE A 66 6.78 12.91 -4.53
C PHE A 66 6.07 14.01 -5.33
N ASN A 67 6.14 13.94 -6.66
CA ASN A 67 5.51 14.88 -7.57
C ASN A 67 4.89 14.13 -8.76
N ASN A 68 4.25 14.87 -9.67
CA ASN A 68 3.63 14.29 -10.86
C ASN A 68 4.63 13.94 -11.99
N HIS A 69 5.94 14.13 -11.78
CA HIS A 69 6.96 13.79 -12.76
C HIS A 69 7.33 12.32 -12.63
N LEU A 70 7.05 11.57 -13.69
CA LEU A 70 7.35 10.15 -13.76
C LEU A 70 8.77 9.95 -14.31
N ASP A 71 9.70 9.55 -13.44
CA ASP A 71 11.04 9.10 -13.85
C ASP A 71 11.17 7.58 -13.68
N LEU A 72 11.23 6.88 -14.82
CA LEU A 72 11.31 5.42 -14.88
C LEU A 72 12.75 4.89 -15.07
N ARG A 73 13.72 5.77 -15.34
CA ARG A 73 15.12 5.38 -15.56
C ARG A 73 15.70 4.53 -14.44
N PRO A 74 15.39 4.76 -13.14
CA PRO A 74 15.85 3.90 -12.06
C PRO A 74 15.49 2.42 -12.24
N LEU A 75 14.26 2.12 -12.69
CA LEU A 75 13.81 0.74 -12.89
C LEU A 75 14.52 0.06 -14.05
N PHE A 76 14.67 0.77 -15.18
CA PHE A 76 15.42 0.23 -16.33
C PHE A 76 16.89 -0.01 -15.99
N ALA A 77 17.51 0.87 -15.19
CA ALA A 77 18.88 0.69 -14.73
C ALA A 77 19.05 -0.53 -13.80
N LEU A 78 17.99 -0.91 -13.08
CA LEU A 78 17.95 -2.12 -12.25
C LEU A 78 17.57 -3.39 -13.05
N GLY A 79 17.31 -3.27 -14.35
CA GLY A 79 16.96 -4.38 -15.24
C GLY A 79 15.47 -4.70 -15.32
N TYR A 80 14.58 -3.87 -14.78
CA TYR A 80 13.14 -4.13 -14.86
C TYR A 80 12.59 -3.83 -16.25
N HIS A 81 11.65 -4.66 -16.68
CA HIS A 81 10.86 -4.51 -17.90
C HIS A 81 9.47 -3.95 -17.57
N ASP A 82 8.92 -3.16 -18.49
CA ASP A 82 7.60 -2.54 -18.36
C ASP A 82 6.52 -3.44 -18.97
N TYR A 83 5.50 -3.78 -18.17
CA TYR A 83 4.37 -4.63 -18.57
C TYR A 83 3.10 -3.82 -18.84
N GLY A 84 3.17 -2.49 -18.75
CA GLY A 84 2.08 -1.58 -19.09
C GLY A 84 1.33 -1.02 -17.89
N GLU A 85 0.27 -0.27 -18.20
CA GLU A 85 -0.55 0.45 -17.22
C GLU A 85 -1.91 -0.23 -17.04
N ALA A 86 -2.30 -0.42 -15.77
CA ALA A 86 -3.65 -0.83 -15.40
C ALA A 86 -4.07 -0.10 -14.11
N ASN A 87 -5.31 0.40 -14.08
CA ASN A 87 -5.93 1.01 -12.89
C ASN A 87 -5.08 2.12 -12.23
N GLY A 88 -4.48 3.00 -13.05
CA GLY A 88 -3.65 4.09 -12.55
C GLY A 88 -2.34 3.61 -11.91
N THR A 89 -1.83 2.45 -12.31
CA THR A 89 -0.56 1.91 -11.86
C THR A 89 0.19 1.35 -13.07
N ARG A 90 1.47 1.68 -13.21
CA ARG A 90 2.37 1.10 -14.22
C ARG A 90 3.17 -0.02 -13.58
N ARG A 91 3.22 -1.19 -14.23
CA ARG A 91 3.76 -2.42 -13.65
C ARG A 91 5.08 -2.81 -14.30
N PHE A 92 5.99 -3.28 -13.47
CA PHE A 92 7.32 -3.69 -13.86
C PHE A 92 7.68 -5.01 -13.21
N ALA A 93 8.47 -5.83 -13.89
CA ALA A 93 9.07 -7.05 -13.35
C ALA A 93 10.44 -7.26 -13.98
N ARG A 94 11.32 -7.98 -13.30
CA ARG A 94 12.67 -8.28 -13.79
C ARG A 94 12.79 -9.77 -14.11
N ASP A 95 12.58 -10.61 -13.09
CA ASP A 95 12.60 -12.08 -13.20
C ASP A 95 11.37 -12.69 -12.50
N GLU A 96 11.13 -14.00 -12.68
CA GLU A 96 9.99 -14.72 -12.07
C GLU A 96 10.05 -14.77 -10.54
N ASP A 97 11.26 -14.77 -9.97
CA ASP A 97 11.51 -14.85 -8.53
C ASP A 97 11.49 -13.45 -7.85
N ASP A 98 11.52 -12.37 -8.63
CA ASP A 98 11.51 -11.00 -8.10
C ASP A 98 10.08 -10.51 -7.80
N LEU A 99 9.95 -9.69 -6.75
CA LEU A 99 8.71 -8.96 -6.52
C LEU A 99 8.41 -8.01 -7.69
N PRO A 100 7.18 -8.00 -8.23
CA PRO A 100 6.81 -7.02 -9.21
C PRO A 100 6.78 -5.61 -8.60
N VAL A 101 7.21 -4.63 -9.36
CA VAL A 101 7.23 -3.21 -8.96
C VAL A 101 6.07 -2.48 -9.60
N GLN A 102 5.41 -1.63 -8.82
CA GLN A 102 4.24 -0.87 -9.23
C GLN A 102 4.52 0.62 -9.02
N ILE A 103 4.54 1.41 -10.10
CA ILE A 103 4.55 2.87 -9.98
C ILE A 103 3.11 3.36 -9.97
N ILE A 104 2.73 4.04 -8.90
CA ILE A 104 1.42 4.67 -8.80
C ILE A 104 1.39 5.90 -9.71
N LEU A 105 0.43 5.95 -10.63
CA LEU A 105 0.25 7.02 -11.62
C LEU A 105 -0.90 7.93 -11.19
N PRO A 106 -0.61 9.00 -10.45
CA PRO A 106 -1.62 9.78 -9.74
C PRO A 106 -2.46 10.66 -10.67
N SER A 107 -1.89 11.00 -11.83
CA SER A 107 -2.50 11.80 -12.89
C SER A 107 -3.30 10.95 -13.88
N SER A 108 -3.30 9.62 -13.76
CA SER A 108 -4.09 8.77 -14.62
C SER A 108 -5.57 8.97 -14.31
N PRO A 109 -6.45 9.21 -15.31
CA PRO A 109 -7.88 9.34 -15.11
C PRO A 109 -8.53 8.05 -14.58
N ARG A 110 -7.79 6.93 -14.58
CA ARG A 110 -8.18 5.63 -14.03
C ARG A 110 -7.66 5.40 -12.61
N SER A 111 -6.87 6.32 -12.06
CA SER A 111 -6.34 6.22 -10.71
C SER A 111 -7.36 6.69 -9.68
N THR A 112 -7.58 5.87 -8.66
CA THR A 112 -8.22 6.29 -7.40
C THR A 112 -7.18 6.67 -6.34
N LYS A 113 -5.89 6.49 -6.65
CA LYS A 113 -4.75 6.76 -5.77
C LYS A 113 -4.25 8.18 -6.01
N SER A 114 -4.02 8.91 -4.93
CA SER A 114 -3.49 10.27 -4.96
C SER A 114 -1.97 10.27 -5.18
N TRP A 115 -1.37 11.45 -5.19
CA TRP A 115 0.05 11.69 -4.96
C TRP A 115 0.19 12.67 -3.81
N GLY A 116 1.41 12.83 -3.32
CA GLY A 116 1.70 13.86 -2.34
C GLY A 116 2.85 13.44 -1.43
N THR A 117 2.89 14.10 -0.28
CA THR A 117 3.80 13.75 0.80
C THR A 117 3.52 12.33 1.30
N PRO A 118 4.52 11.63 1.85
CA PRO A 118 4.35 10.35 2.53
C PRO A 118 3.14 10.30 3.46
N LEU A 119 2.93 11.35 4.24
CA LEU A 119 1.82 11.44 5.18
C LEU A 119 0.45 11.49 4.49
N GLU A 120 0.30 12.31 3.45
CA GLU A 120 -0.95 12.40 2.67
C GLU A 120 -1.30 11.08 2.01
N VAL A 121 -0.29 10.38 1.50
CA VAL A 121 -0.42 9.03 0.94
C VAL A 121 -0.90 8.04 1.98
N LEU A 122 -0.27 8.04 3.16
CA LEU A 122 -0.59 7.14 4.25
C LEU A 122 -2.06 7.24 4.71
N LEU A 123 -2.60 8.47 4.70
CA LEU A 123 -3.98 8.74 5.07
C LEU A 123 -5.01 8.23 4.04
N THR A 124 -4.57 7.88 2.82
CA THR A 124 -5.44 7.34 1.78
C THR A 124 -5.61 5.83 1.84
N PHE A 125 -4.76 5.13 2.59
CA PHE A 125 -4.85 3.68 2.71
C PHE A 125 -6.15 3.24 3.39
N THR A 126 -6.67 2.11 2.91
CA THR A 126 -7.92 1.52 3.39
C THR A 126 -7.75 0.94 4.78
N PHE A 127 -6.60 0.31 5.05
CA PHE A 127 -6.33 -0.36 6.32
C PHE A 127 -5.11 0.23 7.01
N THR A 128 -5.15 0.26 8.33
CA THR A 128 -4.03 0.69 9.20
C THR A 128 -2.77 -0.13 8.93
N THR A 129 -2.90 -1.43 8.64
CA THR A 129 -1.78 -2.32 8.30
C THR A 129 -1.06 -1.95 7.01
N GLU A 130 -1.59 -1.03 6.21
CA GLU A 130 -0.95 -0.51 5.00
C GLU A 130 -0.22 0.82 5.27
N GLN A 131 -0.35 1.40 6.47
CA GLN A 131 0.16 2.73 6.78
C GLN A 131 1.65 2.72 7.15
N PHE A 132 2.46 2.29 6.18
CA PHE A 132 3.92 2.26 6.25
C PHE A 132 4.50 2.91 5.00
N VAL A 133 5.50 3.76 5.19
CA VAL A 133 6.30 4.37 4.12
C VAL A 133 7.77 4.17 4.43
N LEU A 134 8.53 3.86 3.40
CA LEU A 134 9.97 3.74 3.41
C LEU A 134 10.57 4.71 2.37
N MET A 135 11.54 5.50 2.81
CA MET A 135 12.24 6.52 2.03
C MET A 135 13.74 6.30 2.11
N TYR A 136 14.47 6.83 1.13
CA TYR A 136 15.92 6.92 1.16
C TYR A 136 16.36 8.38 0.99
N GLY A 137 17.40 8.77 1.71
CA GLY A 137 17.99 10.10 1.64
C GLY A 137 19.44 10.11 2.10
N ALA A 138 20.01 11.31 2.29
CA ALA A 138 21.41 11.50 2.65
C ALA A 138 21.86 10.75 3.93
N GLY A 139 20.93 10.53 4.88
CA GLY A 139 21.18 9.78 6.11
C GLY A 139 20.96 8.26 6.00
N GLY A 140 20.67 7.75 4.80
CA GLY A 140 20.27 6.37 4.55
C GLY A 140 18.75 6.18 4.49
N ALA A 141 18.31 4.95 4.71
CA ALA A 141 16.89 4.61 4.70
C ALA A 141 16.19 5.11 5.98
N SER A 142 14.96 5.57 5.83
CA SER A 142 14.10 5.99 6.94
C SER A 142 12.65 5.60 6.68
N GLY A 143 11.88 5.45 7.75
CA GLY A 143 10.49 5.02 7.70
C GLY A 143 9.55 5.98 8.41
N LEU A 144 8.30 5.98 7.95
CA LEU A 144 7.16 6.60 8.62
C LEU A 144 6.04 5.58 8.71
N LEU A 145 5.48 5.39 9.90
CA LEU A 145 4.36 4.47 10.10
C LEU A 145 3.39 4.99 11.15
N SER A 146 2.13 4.58 11.10
CA SER A 146 1.19 4.87 12.18
C SER A 146 1.40 3.91 13.35
N THR A 147 1.27 4.42 14.58
CA THR A 147 1.33 3.61 15.80
C THR A 147 0.30 2.48 15.75
N GLN A 148 -0.92 2.80 15.29
CA GLN A 148 -1.97 1.80 15.14
C GLN A 148 -1.65 0.76 14.06
N GLY A 149 -1.07 1.17 12.93
CA GLY A 149 -0.64 0.26 11.86
C GLY A 149 0.43 -0.72 12.32
N ARG A 150 1.34 -0.28 13.20
CA ARG A 150 2.31 -1.15 13.87
C ARG A 150 1.61 -2.22 14.71
N GLU A 151 0.80 -1.81 15.68
CA GLU A 151 0.09 -2.72 16.58
C GLU A 151 -0.80 -3.71 15.83
N ASP A 152 -1.53 -3.22 14.82
CA ASP A 152 -2.42 -4.04 14.01
C ASP A 152 -1.62 -5.05 13.15
N THR A 153 -0.41 -4.69 12.71
CA THR A 153 0.48 -5.64 12.02
C THR A 153 1.01 -6.72 12.98
N GLU A 154 1.46 -6.34 14.18
CA GLU A 154 1.99 -7.28 15.19
C GLU A 154 0.91 -8.26 15.64
N ASN A 155 -0.31 -7.77 15.86
CA ASN A 155 -1.45 -8.57 16.32
C ASN A 155 -2.22 -9.24 15.17
N ARG A 156 -1.82 -9.01 13.92
CA ARG A 156 -2.51 -9.48 12.70
C ARG A 156 -3.99 -9.10 12.66
N VAL A 157 -4.29 -7.86 13.00
CA VAL A 157 -5.63 -7.27 12.97
C VAL A 157 -5.76 -6.37 11.75
N ILE A 158 -6.87 -6.47 11.01
CA ILE A 158 -7.25 -5.47 10.00
C ILE A 158 -8.21 -4.49 10.65
N ARG A 159 -7.78 -3.23 10.70
CA ARG A 159 -8.62 -2.12 11.05
C ARG A 159 -8.81 -1.20 9.87
N ASN A 160 -10.06 -0.86 9.64
CA ASN A 160 -10.46 0.07 8.62
C ASN A 160 -10.09 1.51 8.98
N ASN A 161 -9.67 2.24 7.97
CA ASN A 161 -9.43 3.68 7.99
C ASN A 161 -10.29 4.41 6.93
N ASN A 162 -10.79 3.72 5.89
CA ASN A 162 -11.50 4.37 4.79
C ASN A 162 -12.47 3.49 3.96
N PHE A 163 -13.14 2.50 4.55
CA PHE A 163 -13.99 1.52 3.84
C PHE A 163 -15.08 2.18 2.99
N ARG A 164 -15.74 3.22 3.53
CA ARG A 164 -16.87 3.90 2.86
C ARG A 164 -16.48 4.54 1.51
N LYS A 165 -15.20 4.87 1.29
CA LYS A 165 -14.76 5.42 0.00
C LYS A 165 -14.73 4.38 -1.12
N ASN A 166 -14.43 3.12 -0.81
CA ASN A 166 -14.38 2.06 -1.82
C ASN A 166 -14.66 0.69 -1.20
N PRO A 167 -15.94 0.40 -0.88
CA PRO A 167 -16.29 -0.79 -0.11
C PRO A 167 -15.99 -2.08 -0.86
N ILE A 168 -16.12 -2.08 -2.19
CA ILE A 168 -15.86 -3.23 -3.07
C ILE A 168 -14.38 -3.64 -3.03
N LEU A 169 -13.50 -2.69 -3.33
CA LEU A 169 -12.06 -2.93 -3.30
C LEU A 169 -11.60 -3.29 -1.89
N SER A 170 -12.25 -2.71 -0.87
CA SER A 170 -11.97 -3.02 0.52
C SER A 170 -12.30 -4.49 0.84
N LEU A 171 -13.47 -5.00 0.45
CA LEU A 171 -13.83 -6.42 0.62
C LEU A 171 -12.84 -7.37 -0.06
N TYR A 172 -12.42 -7.07 -1.30
CA TYR A 172 -11.39 -7.86 -1.98
C TYR A 172 -10.07 -7.87 -1.20
N ARG A 173 -9.63 -6.71 -0.71
CA ARG A 173 -8.41 -6.62 0.09
C ARG A 173 -8.55 -7.36 1.43
N LEU A 174 -9.72 -7.35 2.07
CA LEU A 174 -9.97 -8.15 3.27
C LEU A 174 -9.72 -9.64 3.02
N HIS A 175 -10.23 -10.17 1.90
CA HIS A 175 -9.95 -11.55 1.51
C HIS A 175 -8.44 -11.79 1.29
N LYS A 176 -7.73 -10.87 0.60
CA LYS A 176 -6.26 -10.92 0.43
C LYS A 176 -5.54 -10.99 1.79
N TYR A 177 -5.96 -10.19 2.77
CA TYR A 177 -5.35 -10.15 4.11
C TYR A 177 -5.72 -11.36 4.98
N GLY A 178 -6.95 -11.89 4.85
CA GLY A 178 -7.35 -13.13 5.51
C GLY A 178 -6.45 -14.32 5.12
N ARG A 179 -6.08 -14.43 3.84
CA ARG A 179 -5.11 -15.45 3.37
C ARG A 179 -3.71 -15.29 3.97
N LYS A 180 -3.36 -14.09 4.47
CA LYS A 180 -2.10 -13.82 5.18
C LYS A 180 -2.23 -14.02 6.71
N GLY A 181 -3.35 -14.56 7.17
CA GLY A 181 -3.59 -14.89 8.58
C GLY A 181 -4.03 -13.70 9.44
N TYR A 182 -4.59 -12.65 8.83
CA TYR A 182 -5.17 -11.53 9.57
C TYR A 182 -6.64 -11.76 9.93
N THR A 183 -7.06 -11.21 11.06
CA THR A 183 -8.44 -11.16 11.53
C THR A 183 -8.99 -9.74 11.48
N LEU A 184 -10.31 -9.57 11.32
CA LEU A 184 -10.93 -8.25 11.38
C LEU A 184 -11.04 -7.76 12.83
N SER A 185 -10.85 -6.46 13.05
CA SER A 185 -11.32 -5.83 14.29
C SER A 185 -12.86 -5.84 14.35
N MET A 186 -13.44 -5.87 15.55
CA MET A 186 -14.89 -5.83 15.72
C MET A 186 -15.49 -4.52 15.17
N GLU A 187 -14.82 -3.40 15.37
CA GLU A 187 -15.23 -2.09 14.83
C GLU A 187 -15.32 -2.13 13.30
N THR A 188 -14.29 -2.68 12.63
CA THR A 188 -14.30 -2.85 11.17
C THR A 188 -15.41 -3.78 10.71
N LEU A 189 -15.69 -4.86 11.44
CA LEU A 189 -16.80 -5.76 11.12
C LEU A 189 -18.15 -5.03 11.19
N ILE A 190 -18.37 -4.20 12.22
CA ILE A 190 -19.58 -3.38 12.36
C ILE A 190 -19.70 -2.41 11.19
N GLU A 191 -18.65 -1.67 10.87
CA GLU A 191 -18.65 -0.70 9.77
C GLU A 191 -18.93 -1.33 8.40
N ILE A 192 -18.34 -2.50 8.13
CA ILE A 192 -18.62 -3.27 6.91
C ILE A 192 -20.09 -3.68 6.88
N THR A 193 -20.62 -4.18 7.99
CA THR A 193 -22.00 -4.63 8.10
C THR A 193 -22.96 -3.47 7.87
N GLU A 194 -22.72 -2.31 8.46
CA GLU A 194 -23.50 -1.08 8.23
C GLU A 194 -23.42 -0.62 6.77
N ALA A 195 -22.23 -0.61 6.19
CA ALA A 195 -22.03 -0.20 4.81
C ALA A 195 -22.74 -1.13 3.82
N LEU A 196 -22.71 -2.45 4.05
CA LEU A 196 -23.41 -3.43 3.22
C LEU A 196 -24.94 -3.32 3.33
N HIS A 197 -25.48 -3.06 4.53
CA HIS A 197 -26.92 -2.82 4.70
C HIS A 197 -27.41 -1.55 4.00
N GLY A 198 -26.53 -0.55 3.83
CA GLY A 198 -26.83 0.69 3.12
C GLY A 198 -26.76 0.60 1.59
N MET A 199 -26.27 -0.51 1.03
CA MET A 199 -26.13 -0.68 -0.42
C MET A 199 -27.46 -1.05 -1.08
N SER A 200 -27.72 -0.45 -2.23
CA SER A 200 -28.74 -0.94 -3.15
C SER A 200 -28.36 -2.31 -3.73
N GLN A 201 -29.35 -3.06 -4.19
CA GLN A 201 -29.14 -4.37 -4.81
C GLN A 201 -28.21 -4.29 -6.04
N GLN A 202 -28.25 -3.19 -6.79
CA GLN A 202 -27.38 -2.97 -7.95
C GLN A 202 -25.92 -2.74 -7.53
N GLU A 203 -25.68 -1.92 -6.50
CA GLU A 203 -24.32 -1.68 -5.99
C GLU A 203 -23.67 -2.96 -5.45
N TYR A 204 -24.47 -3.83 -4.83
CA TYR A 204 -24.02 -5.14 -4.37
C TYR A 204 -23.67 -6.10 -5.53
N VAL A 205 -24.46 -6.09 -6.61
CA VAL A 205 -24.19 -6.90 -7.82
C VAL A 205 -22.95 -6.39 -8.55
N ASP A 206 -22.81 -5.07 -8.68
CA ASP A 206 -21.63 -4.43 -9.29
C ASP A 206 -20.37 -4.72 -8.45
N ALA A 207 -20.49 -4.73 -7.12
CA ALA A 207 -19.45 -5.16 -6.19
C ALA A 207 -18.96 -6.58 -6.45
N LEU A 208 -19.91 -7.51 -6.59
CA LEU A 208 -19.61 -8.91 -6.89
C LEU A 208 -18.97 -9.08 -8.26
N SER A 209 -19.48 -8.39 -9.29
CA SER A 209 -18.95 -8.48 -10.66
C SER A 209 -17.49 -7.97 -10.75
N ILE A 210 -17.18 -6.84 -10.10
CA ILE A 210 -15.81 -6.32 -10.03
C ILE A 210 -14.90 -7.27 -9.24
N ALA A 211 -15.35 -7.80 -8.10
CA ALA A 211 -14.56 -8.75 -7.31
C ALA A 211 -14.23 -10.04 -8.10
N LEU A 212 -15.16 -10.51 -8.94
CA LEU A 212 -15.00 -11.71 -9.76
C LEU A 212 -14.13 -11.48 -11.00
N SER A 213 -14.17 -10.29 -11.61
CA SER A 213 -13.31 -9.96 -12.78
C SER A 213 -11.83 -9.77 -12.46
N VAL A 214 -11.47 -9.63 -11.18
CA VAL A 214 -10.07 -9.54 -10.72
C VAL A 214 -9.45 -10.93 -10.47
N GLN A 215 -10.24 -12.01 -10.58
CA GLN A 215 -9.78 -13.40 -10.45
C GLN A 215 -9.42 -14.07 -11.79
N SER A 216 -9.55 -13.37 -12.93
CA SER A 216 -9.20 -13.88 -14.27
C SER A 216 -7.87 -13.36 -14.79
#